data_AF-A0A381V2Q2-F1
#
_entry.id   AF-A0A381V2Q2-F1
#
_cell.length_a   1.000
_cell.length_b   1.000
_cell.length_c   1.000
_cell.angle_alpha   90.00
_cell.angle_beta   90.00
_cell.angle_gamma   90.00
#
_symmetry.space_group_name_H-M   'P 1'
#
loop_
_entity.id
_entity.type
_entity.pdbx_description
1 polymer ?
#
loop_
_entity_poly.entity_id
_entity_poly.type
_entity_poly.pdbx_seq_one_letter_code
_entity_poly.pdbx_strand_id
1 'polypeptide(L)' 'MEIPQEDYKRIEEVIYSAESPVGIDAKKTHVMILHMLEKIDERLRRLESASASP' A
#
# COMPACT_ATOMS: atom_id res chain seq x y z
N MET A 1 -1.23 -13.44 3.72
CA MET A 1 -0.63 -12.09 3.82
C MET A 1 -1.65 -11.25 4.56
N GLU A 2 -1.35 -10.81 5.78
CA GLU A 2 -2.30 -10.09 6.63
C GLU A 2 -2.01 -8.59 6.56
N ILE A 3 -3.05 -7.80 6.28
CA ILE A 3 -3.00 -6.34 6.23
C ILE A 3 -3.84 -5.84 7.38
N PRO A 4 -3.34 -4.91 8.21
CA PRO A 4 -4.15 -4.28 9.25
C PRO A 4 -5.45 -3.71 8.67
N GLN A 5 -6.57 -3.90 9.36
CA GLN A 5 -7.87 -3.44 8.84
C GLN A 5 -7.92 -1.93 8.60
N GLU A 6 -7.19 -1.16 9.41
CA GLU A 6 -7.04 0.28 9.26
C GLU A 6 -6.33 0.65 7.95
N ASP A 7 -5.18 0.03 7.67
CA ASP A 7 -4.44 0.21 6.41
C ASP A 7 -5.29 -0.20 5.21
N TYR A 8 -6.02 -1.30 5.34
CA TYR A 8 -6.91 -1.77 4.29
C TYR A 8 -7.96 -0.71 3.94
N LYS A 9 -8.64 -0.16 4.95
CA LYS A 9 -9.67 0.88 4.76
C LYS A 9 -9.08 2.17 4.21
N ARG A 10 -7.95 2.63 4.77
CA ARG A 10 -7.25 3.83 4.31
C ARG A 10 -6.92 3.72 2.83
N ILE A 11 -6.32 2.60 2.42
CA ILE A 11 -5.93 2.38 1.03
C ILE A 11 -7.17 2.22 0.15
N GLU A 12 -8.20 1.49 0.62
CA GLU A 12 -9.48 1.36 -0.09
C GLU A 12 -10.12 2.71 -0.37
N GLU A 13 -10.20 3.61 0.61
CA GLU A 13 -10.77 4.95 0.46
C GLU A 13 -10.00 5.79 -0.55
N VAL A 14 -8.66 5.71 -0.53
CA VAL A 14 -7.79 6.44 -1.46
C VAL A 14 -7.98 5.97 -2.90
N ILE A 15 -8.17 4.67 -3.13
CA ILE A 15 -8.33 4.11 -4.48
C ILE A 15 -9.80 3.97 -4.92
N TYR A 16 -10.74 4.30 -4.04
CA TYR A 16 -12.16 4.22 -4.36
C TYR A 16 -12.49 5.25 -5.43
N SER A 17 -12.86 4.75 -6.61
CA SER A 17 -13.48 5.55 -7.66
C SER A 17 -14.76 4.87 -8.09
N ALA A 18 -15.86 5.63 -8.08
CA ALA A 18 -17.17 5.17 -8.54
C ALA A 18 -17.17 4.85 -10.05
N GLU A 19 -16.19 5.36 -10.81
CA GLU A 19 -16.02 5.14 -12.25
C GLU A 19 -15.06 3.99 -12.56
N SER A 20 -14.46 3.36 -11.54
CA SER A 20 -13.50 2.29 -11.74
C SER A 20 -14.20 1.02 -12.23
N PRO A 21 -13.86 0.46 -13.41
CA PRO A 21 -14.44 -0.78 -13.93
C PRO A 21 -13.98 -2.03 -13.15
N VAL A 22 -13.28 -1.84 -12.04
CA VAL A 22 -12.54 -2.85 -11.30
C VAL A 22 -13.47 -3.49 -10.26
N GLY A 23 -13.78 -4.77 -10.43
CA GLY A 23 -14.63 -5.53 -9.51
C GLY A 23 -14.03 -5.68 -8.10
N ILE A 24 -14.86 -6.16 -7.16
CA ILE A 24 -14.56 -6.25 -5.71
C ILE A 24 -13.26 -7.02 -5.42
N ASP A 25 -13.00 -8.13 -6.11
CA ASP A 25 -11.80 -8.95 -5.89
C ASP A 25 -10.53 -8.28 -6.43
N ALA A 26 -10.65 -7.56 -7.54
CA ALA A 26 -9.55 -6.76 -8.04
C ALA A 26 -9.26 -5.62 -7.06
N LYS A 27 -10.27 -4.98 -6.45
CA LYS A 27 -10.06 -3.97 -5.40
C LYS A 27 -9.21 -4.51 -4.23
N LYS A 28 -9.54 -5.67 -3.68
CA LYS A 28 -8.73 -6.30 -2.61
C LYS A 28 -7.27 -6.49 -3.03
N THR A 29 -7.06 -6.93 -4.27
CA THR A 29 -5.72 -7.14 -4.83
C THR A 29 -4.93 -5.82 -4.92
N HIS A 30 -5.57 -4.73 -5.34
CA HIS A 30 -4.94 -3.41 -5.40
C HIS A 30 -4.53 -2.92 -4.01
N VAL A 31 -5.39 -3.08 -3.01
CA VAL A 31 -5.06 -2.75 -1.62
C VAL A 31 -3.82 -3.54 -1.16
N MET A 32 -3.73 -4.83 -1.49
CA MET A 32 -2.58 -5.65 -1.12
C MET A 32 -1.28 -5.21 -1.79
N ILE A 33 -1.33 -4.87 -3.08
CA ILE A 33 -0.16 -4.40 -3.83
C ILE A 33 0.33 -3.08 -3.24
N LEU A 34 -0.57 -2.11 -3.03
CA LEU A 34 -0.23 -0.79 -2.51
C LEU A 34 0.37 -0.87 -1.10
N HIS A 35 -0.22 -1.67 -0.21
CA HIS A 35 0.34 -1.89 1.12
C HIS A 35 1.76 -2.48 1.06
N MET A 36 2.01 -3.43 0.15
CA MET A 36 3.35 -4.00 -0.01
C MET A 36 4.35 -2.97 -0.55
N LEU A 37 3.93 -2.13 -1.50
CA LEU A 37 4.75 -1.04 -2.04
C LEU A 37 5.11 -0.03 -0.96
N GLU A 38 4.15 0.39 -0.12
CA GLU A 38 4.41 1.27 1.03
C GLU A 38 5.45 0.67 1.97
N LYS A 39 5.35 -0.63 2.29
CA LYS A 39 6.34 -1.32 3.13
C LYS A 39 7.72 -1.41 2.50
N ILE A 40 7.80 -1.58 1.18
CA ILE A 40 9.07 -1.59 0.45
C ILE A 40 9.69 -0.19 0.49
N ASP A 41 8.91 0.86 0.20
CA ASP A 41 9.36 2.25 0.25
C ASP A 41 9.89 2.61 1.64
N GLU A 42 9.16 2.28 2.70
CA GLU A 42 9.59 2.53 4.08
C GLU A 42 10.89 1.77 4.44
N ARG A 43 11.05 0.54 3.95
CA ARG A 43 12.31 -0.22 4.11
C ARG A 43 13.47 0.42 3.35
N LEU A 44 13.24 0.89 2.13
CA LEU A 44 14.25 1.59 1.32
C LEU A 44 14.69 2.88 1.99
N ARG A 45 13.75 3.73 2.42
CA ARG A 45 14.05 4.98 3.15
C ARG A 45 14.91 4.74 4.39
N ARG A 46 14.62 3.69 5.16
CA ARG A 46 15.45 3.30 6.32
C ARG A 46 16.88 2.98 5.91
N LEU A 47 17.06 2.17 4.87
CA LEU A 47 18.38 1.79 4.37
C LEU A 47 19.16 3.01 3.84
N GLU A 48 18.50 3.85 3.04
CA GLU A 48 19.07 5.07 2.49
C GLU A 48 19.49 6.04 3.60
N SER A 49 18.63 6.26 4.60
CA SER A 49 18.94 7.11 5.76
C SER A 49 20.11 6.57 6.61
N ALA A 50 20.23 5.25 6.75
CA ALA A 50 21.34 4.62 7.46
C ALA A 50 22.65 4.73 6.67
N SER A 51 22.59 4.63 5.33
CA SER A 51 23.75 4.78 4.45
C SER A 51 24.20 6.22 4.23
N ALA A 52 23.34 7.20 4.52
CA ALA A 52 23.62 8.63 4.40
C ALA A 52 24.28 9.22 5.65
N SER A 53 24.60 8.40 6.66
CA SER A 53 25.42 8.83 7.81
C SER A 53 26.91 8.86 7.41
N PRO A 54 27.65 9.95 7.70
CA PRO A 54 29.08 10.07 7.36
C PRO A 54 29.99 9.11 8.14
#